data_AF-A0A8A3PGS8-F1
#
_entry.id   AF-A0A8A3PGS8-F1
#
_cell.length_a   1.000
_cell.length_b   1.000
_cell.length_c   1.000
_cell.angle_alpha   90.00
_cell.angle_beta   90.00
_cell.angle_gamma   90.00
#
_symmetry.space_group_name_H-M   'P 1'
#
loop_
_entity.id
_entity.type
_entity.pdbx_description
1 polymer ?
#
loop_
_entity_poly.entity_id
_entity_poly.type
_entity_poly.pdbx_seq_one_letter_code
_entity_poly.pdbx_strand_id
1 'polypeptide(L)'
;MNFSLSALALVALYFSRLVAAHTVFTTLFVNDVSQGDGTCVRMPSNSDTATWPINDLDSDSMACGFNGTMGVDRVCSVNQSSKLSFLFRAYADGSKAGVVDPSHKGTCAVYMKRVASAINDKAVGDGWFKIWHEGYDSSTQKWCTERLMQNNGYLSVTIPSDLAGGYYLVRPELLSLHNADQSPPNPQFYAGCAQIYLESTGTATPKDTVSIPGYVKISDPSVLYSIWNPSPIPYKMPGPAPYQPGSSAAIDTTGVEAAKFSAKQDQTEGLLPQNAVLTNANWWAIEVAAYTTEDGCWNASADCWKQTQACYDSAPPTGNAGCRTWEAHCKEIQHGCQAGKFNGPPQLAKMA
;
A
#
# COMPACT_ATOMS: atom_id res chain seq x y z
N MET A 1 7.49 -57.90 44.56
CA MET A 1 7.34 -57.99 43.09
C MET A 1 7.78 -56.68 42.50
N ASN A 2 8.94 -56.67 41.85
CA ASN A 2 9.47 -55.55 41.10
C ASN A 2 8.70 -55.42 39.78
N PHE A 3 8.25 -54.22 39.44
CA PHE A 3 8.09 -53.83 38.04
C PHE A 3 8.72 -52.45 37.81
N SER A 4 9.41 -52.40 36.68
CA SER A 4 10.46 -51.48 36.27
C SER A 4 9.91 -50.20 35.64
N LEU A 5 10.76 -49.17 35.63
CA LEU A 5 10.65 -47.92 34.87
C LEU A 5 10.26 -48.17 33.41
N SER A 6 9.45 -47.28 32.81
CA SER A 6 9.58 -46.85 31.40
C SER A 6 8.75 -45.59 31.08
N ALA A 7 9.46 -44.55 30.64
CA ALA A 7 9.09 -43.52 29.66
C ALA A 7 7.86 -42.61 29.93
N LEU A 8 8.06 -41.49 30.63
CA LEU A 8 7.33 -40.27 30.29
C LEU A 8 7.90 -39.71 28.99
N ALA A 9 7.16 -39.82 27.89
CA ALA A 9 7.46 -39.10 26.65
C ALA A 9 7.13 -37.61 26.86
N LEU A 10 8.17 -36.76 26.91
CA LEU A 10 7.99 -35.32 26.71
C LEU A 10 7.61 -35.09 25.24
N VAL A 11 6.33 -34.88 24.97
CA VAL A 11 5.89 -34.27 23.71
C VAL A 11 6.23 -32.78 23.80
N ALA A 12 7.43 -32.41 23.35
CA ALA A 12 7.76 -31.02 23.09
C ALA A 12 6.93 -30.56 21.88
N LEU A 13 5.77 -29.96 22.14
CA LEU A 13 5.07 -29.16 21.16
C LEU A 13 5.96 -27.97 20.81
N TYR A 14 6.78 -28.13 19.76
CA TYR A 14 7.34 -27.00 19.04
C TYR A 14 6.17 -26.24 18.43
N PHE A 15 5.62 -25.29 19.18
CA PHE A 15 4.94 -24.17 18.57
C PHE A 15 6.01 -23.43 17.77
N SER A 16 6.10 -23.71 16.48
CA SER A 16 6.76 -22.80 15.54
C SER A 16 6.06 -21.46 15.72
N ARG A 17 6.72 -20.54 16.42
CA ARG A 17 6.29 -19.14 16.38
C ARG A 17 6.41 -18.78 14.90
N LEU A 18 5.27 -18.58 14.24
CA LEU A 18 5.22 -17.94 12.94
C LEU A 18 5.76 -16.53 13.15
N VAL A 19 7.08 -16.38 13.07
CA VAL A 19 7.72 -15.07 13.01
C VAL A 19 7.40 -14.56 11.61
N ALA A 20 6.53 -13.55 11.52
CA ALA A 20 6.32 -12.86 10.27
C ALA A 20 7.63 -12.17 9.87
N ALA A 21 8.33 -12.79 8.91
CA ALA A 21 9.63 -12.31 8.47
C ALA A 21 9.52 -11.21 7.40
N HIS A 22 8.41 -11.22 6.67
CA HIS A 22 8.21 -10.41 5.49
C HIS A 22 7.34 -9.17 5.79
N THR A 23 7.15 -8.29 4.83
CA THR A 23 6.52 -6.99 5.04
C THR A 23 5.61 -6.57 3.89
N VAL A 24 4.66 -5.67 4.17
CA VAL A 24 3.77 -5.08 3.17
C VAL A 24 3.50 -3.62 3.50
N PHE A 25 3.38 -2.78 2.47
CA PHE A 25 2.95 -1.40 2.60
C PHE A 25 1.43 -1.34 2.85
N THR A 26 1.01 -0.79 4.00
CA THR A 26 -0.39 -0.82 4.45
C THR A 26 -1.08 0.53 4.43
N THR A 27 -0.35 1.60 4.78
CA THR A 27 -0.99 2.87 5.17
C THR A 27 -0.20 4.06 4.67
N LEU A 28 -0.85 4.89 3.88
CA LEU A 28 -0.31 6.18 3.45
C LEU A 28 -0.59 7.24 4.51
N PHE A 29 0.41 8.10 4.76
CA PHE A 29 0.27 9.32 5.53
C PHE A 29 0.65 10.51 4.67
N VAL A 30 -0.12 11.59 4.79
CA VAL A 30 0.12 12.86 4.10
C VAL A 30 0.29 13.92 5.18
N ASN A 31 1.48 14.54 5.24
CA ASN A 31 1.83 15.53 6.27
C ASN A 31 1.51 15.04 7.70
N ASP A 32 1.97 13.82 8.02
CA ASP A 32 1.74 13.15 9.31
C ASP A 32 0.29 12.77 9.63
N VAL A 33 -0.64 13.00 8.71
CA VAL A 33 -2.04 12.57 8.85
C VAL A 33 -2.25 11.24 8.14
N SER A 34 -2.68 10.22 8.89
CA SER A 34 -3.05 8.91 8.33
C SER A 34 -4.22 9.07 7.36
N GLN A 35 -4.13 8.45 6.19
CA GLN A 35 -5.24 8.37 5.24
C GLN A 35 -6.18 7.19 5.54
N GLY A 36 -5.85 6.37 6.53
CA GLY A 36 -6.55 5.13 6.86
C GLY A 36 -5.89 3.90 6.23
N ASP A 37 -6.00 2.77 6.91
CA ASP A 37 -5.42 1.51 6.46
C ASP A 37 -6.01 1.05 5.12
N GLY A 38 -5.15 0.75 4.14
CA GLY A 38 -5.53 0.37 2.78
C GLY A 38 -6.11 1.51 1.92
N THR A 39 -6.47 2.65 2.51
CA THR A 39 -7.06 3.78 1.78
C THR A 39 -6.06 4.36 0.78
N CYS A 40 -6.48 4.46 -0.48
CA CYS A 40 -5.67 4.87 -1.62
C CYS A 40 -4.47 3.95 -1.90
N VAL A 41 -4.34 2.79 -1.25
CA VAL A 41 -3.24 1.84 -1.43
C VAL A 41 -3.73 0.61 -2.19
N ARG A 42 -3.02 0.27 -3.27
CA ARG A 42 -3.22 -0.97 -4.02
C ARG A 42 -2.52 -2.13 -3.29
N MET A 43 -3.21 -2.69 -2.31
CA MET A 43 -2.70 -3.82 -1.52
C MET A 43 -2.97 -5.17 -2.22
N PRO A 44 -2.13 -6.20 -1.95
CA PRO A 44 -2.50 -7.58 -2.26
C PRO A 44 -3.86 -7.94 -1.65
N SER A 45 -4.65 -8.77 -2.32
CA SER A 45 -6.00 -9.12 -1.83
C SER A 45 -6.00 -10.33 -0.89
N ASN A 46 -5.02 -11.21 -1.00
CA ASN A 46 -4.93 -12.42 -0.17
C ASN A 46 -4.13 -12.15 1.12
N SER A 47 -4.79 -12.27 2.28
CA SER A 47 -4.16 -12.06 3.59
C SER A 47 -3.01 -13.01 3.89
N ASP A 48 -3.09 -14.26 3.43
CA ASP A 48 -2.09 -15.31 3.75
C ASP A 48 -0.77 -15.07 3.03
N THR A 49 -0.82 -14.36 1.90
CA THR A 49 0.34 -14.07 1.05
C THR A 49 0.63 -12.57 0.94
N ALA A 50 -0.07 -11.72 1.69
CA ALA A 50 0.01 -10.27 1.55
C ALA A 50 1.42 -9.71 1.77
N THR A 51 2.22 -10.38 2.59
CA THR A 51 3.60 -9.98 2.90
C THR A 51 4.63 -10.71 2.05
N TRP A 52 4.23 -11.65 1.17
CA TRP A 52 5.19 -12.43 0.40
C TRP A 52 6.01 -11.53 -0.53
N PRO A 53 7.30 -11.87 -0.75
CA PRO A 53 8.17 -11.07 -1.60
C PRO A 53 7.89 -11.35 -3.08
N ILE A 54 8.22 -10.38 -3.92
CA ILE A 54 8.30 -10.52 -5.36
C ILE A 54 9.74 -10.91 -5.71
N ASN A 55 9.94 -12.12 -6.23
CA ASN A 55 11.27 -12.64 -6.58
C ASN A 55 11.45 -12.79 -8.10
N ASP A 56 10.34 -12.80 -8.85
CA ASP A 56 10.34 -12.76 -10.31
C ASP A 56 10.40 -11.29 -10.78
N LEU A 57 11.58 -10.86 -11.21
CA LEU A 57 11.86 -9.47 -11.55
C LEU A 57 11.25 -9.04 -12.90
N ASP A 58 10.78 -9.99 -13.70
CA ASP A 58 10.08 -9.74 -14.97
C ASP A 58 8.56 -9.70 -14.78
N SER A 59 8.05 -10.01 -13.59
CA SER A 59 6.62 -10.00 -13.28
C SER A 59 6.03 -8.59 -13.25
N ASP A 60 4.81 -8.43 -13.77
CA ASP A 60 3.99 -7.22 -13.61
C ASP A 60 3.81 -6.82 -12.13
N SER A 61 3.91 -7.78 -11.19
CA SER A 61 3.84 -7.52 -9.75
C SER A 61 4.97 -6.60 -9.27
N MET A 62 6.08 -6.49 -10.00
CA MET A 62 7.15 -5.54 -9.68
C MET A 62 6.66 -4.08 -9.68
N ALA A 63 5.63 -3.74 -10.47
CA ALA A 63 5.13 -2.37 -10.54
C ALA A 63 4.50 -1.93 -9.22
N CYS A 64 3.53 -2.67 -8.68
CA CYS A 64 2.74 -2.25 -7.53
C CYS A 64 2.43 -3.36 -6.51
N GLY A 65 3.20 -4.44 -6.51
CA GLY A 65 2.92 -5.62 -5.69
C GLY A 65 1.91 -6.57 -6.34
N PHE A 66 1.69 -7.71 -5.70
CA PHE A 66 0.64 -8.66 -6.12
C PHE A 66 -0.71 -7.95 -6.15
N ASN A 67 -1.49 -8.21 -7.21
CA ASN A 67 -2.76 -7.54 -7.50
C ASN A 67 -2.68 -6.02 -7.75
N GLY A 68 -1.49 -5.41 -7.69
CA GLY A 68 -1.30 -3.96 -7.83
C GLY A 68 -1.54 -3.38 -9.23
N THR A 69 -1.75 -4.23 -10.23
CA THR A 69 -2.20 -3.82 -11.57
C THR A 69 -3.69 -3.44 -11.61
N MET A 70 -4.44 -3.79 -10.56
CA MET A 70 -5.81 -3.33 -10.33
C MET A 70 -5.76 -2.10 -9.42
N GLY A 71 -6.35 -0.99 -9.87
CA GLY A 71 -6.54 0.18 -9.02
C GLY A 71 -7.61 -0.03 -7.95
N VAL A 72 -7.66 0.91 -7.02
CA VAL A 72 -8.66 0.97 -5.94
C VAL A 72 -9.54 2.20 -6.09
N ASP A 73 -10.70 2.23 -5.43
CA ASP A 73 -11.71 3.27 -5.67
C ASP A 73 -11.35 4.65 -5.11
N ARG A 74 -10.39 4.77 -4.19
CA ARG A 74 -10.02 6.06 -3.58
C ARG A 74 -8.72 6.60 -4.16
N VAL A 75 -8.66 7.92 -4.31
CA VAL A 75 -7.44 8.66 -4.65
C VAL A 75 -7.25 9.76 -3.61
N CYS A 76 -6.07 9.84 -3.02
CA CYS A 76 -5.79 10.77 -1.92
C CYS A 76 -5.22 12.07 -2.49
N SER A 77 -5.84 13.21 -2.16
CA SER A 77 -5.29 14.50 -2.56
C SER A 77 -4.06 14.84 -1.71
N VAL A 78 -3.02 15.36 -2.38
CA VAL A 78 -1.77 15.80 -1.75
C VAL A 78 -1.34 17.12 -2.39
N ASN A 79 -0.68 17.97 -1.61
CA ASN A 79 -0.14 19.23 -2.11
C ASN A 79 1.30 19.08 -2.59
N GLN A 80 1.76 20.01 -3.43
CA GLN A 80 3.19 20.18 -3.70
C GLN A 80 3.99 20.26 -2.38
N SER A 81 5.17 19.64 -2.35
CA SER A 81 6.02 19.56 -1.16
C SER A 81 5.41 18.84 0.04
N SER A 82 4.28 18.15 -0.10
CA SER A 82 3.75 17.29 0.96
C SER A 82 4.77 16.22 1.35
N LYS A 83 4.87 15.94 2.65
CA LYS A 83 5.56 14.77 3.17
C LYS A 83 4.66 13.56 3.01
N LEU A 84 5.12 12.56 2.28
CA LEU A 84 4.50 11.25 2.24
C LEU A 84 5.24 10.31 3.18
N SER A 85 4.51 9.61 4.03
CA SER A 85 5.05 8.50 4.81
C SER A 85 4.31 7.22 4.50
N PHE A 86 5.05 6.16 4.22
CA PHE A 86 4.55 4.83 3.88
C PHE A 86 4.81 3.91 5.07
N LEU A 87 3.74 3.38 5.67
CA LEU A 87 3.85 2.44 6.77
C LEU A 87 3.94 1.00 6.27
N PHE A 88 5.01 0.32 6.64
CA PHE A 88 5.26 -1.10 6.38
C PHE A 88 5.01 -1.93 7.64
N ARG A 89 4.27 -3.03 7.50
CA ARG A 89 3.95 -3.94 8.61
C ARG A 89 4.27 -5.39 8.24
N ALA A 90 4.75 -6.15 9.23
CA ALA A 90 4.91 -7.60 9.11
C ALA A 90 3.58 -8.35 9.27
N TYR A 91 2.62 -7.73 9.96
CA TYR A 91 1.25 -8.20 10.07
C TYR A 91 0.34 -7.11 9.49
N ALA A 92 -0.23 -7.37 8.31
CA ALA A 92 -0.95 -6.35 7.55
C ALA A 92 -2.09 -5.71 8.38
N ASP A 93 -2.84 -6.54 9.10
CA ASP A 93 -3.95 -6.17 9.99
C ASP A 93 -3.53 -5.44 11.27
N GLY A 94 -2.23 -5.31 11.53
CA GLY A 94 -1.71 -4.69 12.75
C GLY A 94 -2.00 -5.51 14.03
N SER A 95 -2.42 -6.78 13.91
CA SER A 95 -2.71 -7.65 15.06
C SER A 95 -1.51 -7.86 15.99
N LYS A 96 -0.30 -7.69 15.44
CA LYS A 96 0.97 -7.70 16.17
C LYS A 96 1.89 -6.64 15.62
N ALA A 97 2.71 -6.05 16.50
CA ALA A 97 3.79 -5.17 16.09
C ALA A 97 4.84 -5.94 15.26
N GLY A 98 5.40 -5.29 14.26
CA GLY A 98 6.45 -5.83 13.41
C GLY A 98 6.54 -5.07 12.09
N VAL A 99 7.76 -4.93 11.57
CA VAL A 99 8.03 -4.21 10.31
C VAL A 99 8.47 -5.20 9.25
N VAL A 100 9.66 -5.77 9.44
CA VAL A 100 10.30 -6.79 8.61
C VAL A 100 11.33 -7.51 9.50
N ASP A 101 11.72 -8.75 9.18
CA ASP A 101 12.75 -9.46 9.95
C ASP A 101 14.10 -8.73 9.89
N PRO A 102 14.87 -8.67 11.00
CA PRO A 102 16.19 -8.04 11.02
C PRO A 102 17.19 -8.62 10.00
N SER A 103 16.99 -9.87 9.55
CA SER A 103 17.82 -10.48 8.50
C SER A 103 17.62 -9.84 7.13
N HIS A 104 16.46 -9.20 6.87
CA HIS A 104 16.09 -8.64 5.57
C HIS A 104 16.77 -7.28 5.30
N LYS A 105 18.09 -7.29 5.38
CA LYS A 105 18.95 -6.15 5.10
C LYS A 105 18.92 -5.81 3.62
N GLY A 106 18.74 -4.53 3.31
CA GLY A 106 18.86 -4.03 1.96
C GLY A 106 18.31 -2.62 1.79
N THR A 107 17.90 -2.28 0.59
CA THR A 107 17.69 -0.88 0.19
C THR A 107 16.22 -0.49 0.16
N CYS A 108 15.96 0.81 0.17
CA CYS A 108 14.64 1.33 -0.10
C CYS A 108 14.68 2.39 -1.20
N ALA A 109 13.58 2.53 -1.93
CA ALA A 109 13.39 3.58 -2.92
C ALA A 109 11.93 4.02 -2.95
N VAL A 110 11.68 5.24 -3.43
CA VAL A 110 10.34 5.71 -3.75
C VAL A 110 10.34 6.24 -5.18
N TYR A 111 9.41 5.73 -5.97
CA TYR A 111 9.18 6.17 -7.34
C TYR A 111 7.81 6.82 -7.47
N MET A 112 7.67 7.69 -8.46
CA MET A 112 6.40 8.25 -8.88
C MET A 112 6.21 8.00 -10.38
N LYS A 113 4.96 7.83 -10.82
CA LYS A 113 4.57 7.74 -12.23
C LYS A 113 3.35 8.62 -12.44
N ARG A 114 3.45 9.58 -13.36
CA ARG A 114 2.30 10.38 -13.78
C ARG A 114 1.39 9.53 -14.65
N VAL A 115 0.09 9.53 -14.37
CA VAL A 115 -0.89 8.69 -15.05
C VAL A 115 -2.11 9.51 -15.46
N ALA A 116 -2.84 9.06 -16.47
CA ALA A 116 -4.08 9.73 -16.89
C ALA A 116 -5.22 9.47 -15.88
N SER A 117 -5.19 8.30 -15.24
CA SER A 117 -6.11 7.89 -14.18
C SER A 117 -5.36 7.00 -13.19
N ALA A 118 -5.30 7.41 -11.94
CA ALA A 118 -4.75 6.62 -10.84
C ALA A 118 -5.60 5.39 -10.51
N ILE A 119 -6.86 5.32 -10.95
CA ILE A 119 -7.71 4.13 -10.77
C ILE A 119 -7.53 3.14 -11.93
N ASN A 120 -7.45 3.63 -13.17
CA ASN A 120 -7.47 2.75 -14.35
C ASN A 120 -6.08 2.36 -14.89
N ASP A 121 -5.01 3.08 -14.53
CA ASP A 121 -3.66 2.73 -14.98
C ASP A 121 -3.18 1.43 -14.34
N LYS A 122 -2.66 0.51 -15.16
CA LYS A 122 -2.16 -0.80 -14.70
C LYS A 122 -0.80 -0.73 -13.99
N ALA A 123 -0.21 0.46 -13.90
CA ALA A 123 1.09 0.77 -13.31
C ALA A 123 2.32 0.22 -14.06
N VAL A 124 2.17 -0.92 -14.75
CA VAL A 124 3.20 -1.57 -15.58
C VAL A 124 3.71 -0.66 -16.70
N GLY A 125 4.98 -0.80 -17.03
CA GLY A 125 5.65 -0.13 -18.15
C GLY A 125 6.39 1.14 -17.75
N ASP A 126 6.72 1.95 -18.75
CA ASP A 126 7.54 3.17 -18.61
C ASP A 126 6.83 4.32 -17.87
N GLY A 127 7.60 5.31 -17.46
CA GLY A 127 7.13 6.56 -16.84
C GLY A 127 7.43 6.67 -15.35
N TRP A 128 8.08 5.66 -14.75
CA TRP A 128 8.51 5.71 -13.36
C TRP A 128 9.80 6.51 -13.22
N PHE A 129 9.77 7.58 -12.42
CA PHE A 129 10.97 8.30 -12.00
C PHE A 129 11.17 8.13 -10.50
N LYS A 130 12.42 8.02 -10.08
CA LYS A 130 12.78 7.91 -8.66
C LYS A 130 12.73 9.29 -8.03
N ILE A 131 12.16 9.43 -6.83
CA ILE A 131 12.21 10.70 -6.07
C ILE A 131 13.11 10.61 -4.84
N TRP A 132 13.40 9.39 -4.38
CA TRP A 132 14.22 9.16 -3.21
C TRP A 132 14.73 7.72 -3.17
N HIS A 133 15.86 7.49 -2.51
CA HIS A 133 16.37 6.17 -2.16
C HIS A 133 17.35 6.24 -1.00
N GLU A 134 17.55 5.10 -0.34
CA GLU A 134 18.62 4.89 0.62
C GLU A 134 19.15 3.46 0.50
N GLY A 135 20.47 3.33 0.43
CA GLY A 135 21.18 2.07 0.33
C GLY A 135 21.82 1.65 1.65
N TYR A 136 23.10 1.28 1.59
CA TYR A 136 23.94 1.10 2.77
C TYR A 136 24.62 2.42 3.14
N ASP A 137 24.41 2.89 4.36
CA ASP A 137 25.09 4.07 4.91
C ASP A 137 26.35 3.63 5.68
N SER A 138 27.53 3.95 5.13
CA SER A 138 28.83 3.60 5.72
C SER A 138 29.14 4.32 7.03
N SER A 139 28.52 5.48 7.29
CA SER A 139 28.72 6.24 8.53
C SER A 139 27.97 5.61 9.71
N THR A 140 26.77 5.09 9.46
CA THR A 140 25.94 4.43 10.49
C THR A 140 26.02 2.91 10.45
N GLN A 141 26.69 2.35 9.44
CA GLN A 141 26.82 0.92 9.15
C GLN A 141 25.46 0.20 9.05
N LYS A 142 24.45 0.88 8.51
CA LYS A 142 23.07 0.39 8.44
C LYS A 142 22.56 0.41 7.01
N TRP A 143 21.77 -0.59 6.69
CA TRP A 143 20.91 -0.61 5.51
C TRP A 143 19.62 0.19 5.75
N CYS A 144 18.97 0.63 4.67
CA CYS A 144 17.70 1.33 4.78
C CYS A 144 16.62 0.51 5.52
N THR A 145 16.52 -0.80 5.27
CA THR A 145 15.53 -1.64 5.98
C THR A 145 15.75 -1.68 7.50
N GLU A 146 17.00 -1.53 7.97
CA GLU A 146 17.30 -1.43 9.41
C GLU A 146 16.86 -0.07 9.98
N ARG A 147 16.95 1.01 9.18
CA ARG A 147 16.39 2.32 9.57
C ARG A 147 14.87 2.32 9.54
N LEU A 148 14.27 1.65 8.57
CA LEU A 148 12.82 1.46 8.51
C LEU A 148 12.30 0.82 9.80
N MET A 149 12.99 -0.22 10.31
CA MET A 149 12.67 -0.83 11.59
C MET A 149 12.84 0.13 12.77
N GLN A 150 13.91 0.93 12.80
CA GLN A 150 14.14 1.95 13.84
C GLN A 150 13.07 3.05 13.82
N ASN A 151 12.52 3.32 12.64
CA ASN A 151 11.44 4.25 12.42
C ASN A 151 10.06 3.57 12.47
N ASN A 152 9.92 2.43 13.16
CA ASN A 152 8.64 1.73 13.36
C ASN A 152 7.85 1.46 12.06
N GLY A 153 8.55 1.21 10.94
CA GLY A 153 7.95 0.91 9.65
C GLY A 153 7.63 2.12 8.78
N TYR A 154 7.94 3.34 9.23
CA TYR A 154 7.70 4.55 8.44
C TYR A 154 8.86 4.86 7.49
N LEU A 155 8.59 4.78 6.18
CA LEU A 155 9.44 5.31 5.13
C LEU A 155 8.91 6.68 4.71
N SER A 156 9.68 7.76 4.87
CA SER A 156 9.19 9.13 4.61
C SER A 156 9.99 9.84 3.53
N VAL A 157 9.30 10.53 2.61
CA VAL A 157 9.88 11.32 1.51
C VAL A 157 9.06 12.59 1.29
N THR A 158 9.67 13.61 0.70
CA THR A 158 8.98 14.85 0.32
C THR A 158 8.75 14.85 -1.19
N ILE A 159 7.54 15.18 -1.63
CA ILE A 159 7.24 15.32 -3.06
C ILE A 159 8.06 16.49 -3.63
N PRO A 160 8.77 16.32 -4.77
CA PRO A 160 9.45 17.42 -5.43
C PRO A 160 8.49 18.57 -5.78
N SER A 161 8.89 19.81 -5.48
CA SER A 161 7.98 20.96 -5.46
C SER A 161 7.56 21.49 -6.83
N ASP A 162 8.27 21.12 -7.89
CA ASP A 162 8.08 21.62 -9.25
C ASP A 162 7.32 20.67 -10.17
N LEU A 163 6.94 19.48 -9.68
CA LEU A 163 6.16 18.50 -10.44
C LEU A 163 4.82 19.07 -10.90
N ALA A 164 4.43 18.72 -12.13
CA ALA A 164 3.13 19.06 -12.67
C ALA A 164 1.99 18.45 -11.85
N GLY A 165 0.88 19.19 -11.71
CA GLY A 165 -0.33 18.66 -11.07
C GLY A 165 -0.98 17.52 -11.86
N GLY A 166 -1.77 16.69 -11.16
CA GLY A 166 -2.56 15.61 -11.75
C GLY A 166 -2.43 14.27 -11.01
N TYR A 167 -2.82 13.18 -11.67
CA TYR A 167 -2.80 11.85 -11.07
C TYR A 167 -1.41 11.21 -11.10
N TYR A 168 -1.04 10.61 -9.98
CA TYR A 168 0.20 9.85 -9.83
C TYR A 168 -0.04 8.53 -9.11
N LEU A 169 0.75 7.53 -9.48
CA LEU A 169 1.04 6.38 -8.64
C LEU A 169 2.35 6.63 -7.90
N VAL A 170 2.40 6.33 -6.61
CA VAL A 170 3.60 6.45 -5.78
C VAL A 170 3.97 5.08 -5.23
N ARG A 171 5.17 4.61 -5.57
CA ARG A 171 5.64 3.26 -5.30
C ARG A 171 6.78 3.28 -4.27
N PRO A 172 6.50 3.05 -2.98
CA PRO A 172 7.55 2.66 -2.05
C PRO A 172 8.01 1.23 -2.35
N GLU A 173 9.33 1.04 -2.34
CA GLU A 173 10.00 -0.21 -2.61
C GLU A 173 11.00 -0.51 -1.49
N LEU A 174 11.00 -1.75 -1.04
CA LEU A 174 12.06 -2.35 -0.25
C LEU A 174 12.68 -3.50 -1.05
N LEU A 175 14.01 -3.58 -1.06
CA LEU A 175 14.77 -4.68 -1.62
C LEU A 175 15.56 -5.34 -0.51
N SER A 176 15.26 -6.59 -0.20
CA SER A 176 15.99 -7.41 0.76
C SER A 176 16.99 -8.31 0.04
N LEU A 177 18.24 -8.30 0.50
CA LEU A 177 19.39 -8.91 -0.17
C LEU A 177 19.96 -10.13 0.58
N HIS A 178 19.31 -10.58 1.66
CA HIS A 178 19.83 -11.66 2.50
C HIS A 178 20.07 -12.99 1.79
N ASN A 179 19.31 -13.25 0.71
CA ASN A 179 19.43 -14.41 -0.17
C ASN A 179 19.75 -14.04 -1.63
N ALA A 180 20.19 -12.81 -1.88
CA ALA A 180 20.41 -12.29 -3.23
C ALA A 180 21.54 -13.01 -3.99
N ASP A 181 22.51 -13.59 -3.28
CA ASP A 181 23.68 -14.29 -3.85
C ASP A 181 23.56 -15.82 -3.84
N GLN A 182 22.41 -16.36 -3.45
CA GLN A 182 22.17 -17.80 -3.40
C GLN A 182 22.13 -18.41 -4.81
N SER A 183 22.08 -19.75 -4.89
CA SER A 183 21.94 -20.47 -6.16
C SER A 183 20.68 -21.35 -6.12
N PRO A 184 19.57 -20.95 -6.77
CA PRO A 184 19.43 -19.76 -7.63
C PRO A 184 19.39 -18.44 -6.83
N PRO A 185 19.78 -17.29 -7.43
CA PRO A 185 19.69 -15.98 -6.80
C PRO A 185 18.26 -15.66 -6.38
N ASN A 186 18.09 -15.08 -5.19
CA ASN A 186 16.77 -14.79 -4.63
C ASN A 186 16.72 -13.43 -3.92
N PRO A 187 16.91 -12.31 -4.65
CA PRO A 187 16.57 -10.99 -4.13
C PRO A 187 15.05 -10.89 -3.94
N GLN A 188 14.65 -10.22 -2.86
CA GLN A 188 13.25 -10.15 -2.46
C GLN A 188 12.76 -8.71 -2.46
N PHE A 189 11.82 -8.40 -3.36
CA PHE A 189 11.20 -7.08 -3.42
C PHE A 189 9.88 -7.04 -2.65
N TYR A 190 9.64 -5.95 -1.93
CA TYR A 190 8.36 -5.60 -1.34
C TYR A 190 7.96 -4.23 -1.89
N ALA A 191 6.93 -4.22 -2.72
CA ALA A 191 6.43 -3.01 -3.34
C ALA A 191 4.90 -2.93 -3.18
N GLY A 192 4.40 -1.71 -3.18
CA GLY A 192 2.98 -1.39 -3.26
C GLY A 192 2.83 -0.04 -3.95
N CYS A 193 1.60 0.38 -4.24
CA CYS A 193 1.35 1.70 -4.82
C CYS A 193 0.27 2.46 -4.08
N ALA A 194 0.54 3.73 -3.78
CA ALA A 194 -0.45 4.71 -3.42
C ALA A 194 -0.99 5.42 -4.67
N GLN A 195 -2.29 5.69 -4.69
CA GLN A 195 -2.98 6.50 -5.68
C GLN A 195 -3.16 7.91 -5.14
N ILE A 196 -2.52 8.90 -5.78
CA ILE A 196 -2.63 10.28 -5.35
C ILE A 196 -3.09 11.19 -6.49
N TYR A 197 -3.71 12.29 -6.10
CA TYR A 197 -3.90 13.45 -6.94
C TYR A 197 -3.02 14.57 -6.38
N LEU A 198 -2.07 15.05 -7.18
CA LEU A 198 -1.14 16.10 -6.79
C LEU A 198 -1.71 17.48 -7.17
N GLU A 199 -2.13 18.23 -6.16
CA GLU A 199 -2.45 19.65 -6.23
C GLU A 199 -1.13 20.44 -6.32
N SER A 200 -0.78 20.84 -7.55
CA SER A 200 0.45 21.56 -7.82
C SER A 200 0.28 22.55 -8.97
N THR A 201 0.93 23.71 -8.84
CA THR A 201 1.09 24.68 -9.94
C THR A 201 2.39 24.47 -10.71
N GLY A 202 3.20 23.47 -10.33
CA GLY A 202 4.40 23.08 -11.03
C GLY A 202 4.11 22.64 -12.46
N THR A 203 5.17 22.54 -13.25
CA THR A 203 5.09 22.16 -14.67
C THR A 203 6.12 21.10 -15.04
N ALA A 204 6.92 20.61 -14.11
CA ALA A 204 7.96 19.64 -14.42
C ALA A 204 7.37 18.26 -14.70
N THR A 205 7.84 17.64 -15.78
CA THR A 205 7.64 16.22 -16.06
C THR A 205 9.02 15.57 -16.16
N PRO A 206 9.42 14.75 -15.17
CA PRO A 206 10.71 14.06 -15.18
C PRO A 206 10.88 13.21 -16.45
N LYS A 207 12.07 13.32 -17.07
CA LYS A 207 12.40 12.61 -18.33
C LYS A 207 13.30 11.39 -18.12
N ASP A 208 14.00 11.31 -17.00
CA ASP A 208 14.78 10.13 -16.62
C ASP A 208 13.83 9.12 -15.97
N THR A 209 13.11 8.40 -16.83
CA THR A 209 12.13 7.38 -16.44
C THR A 209 12.62 5.98 -16.78
N VAL A 210 12.06 4.99 -16.08
CA VAL A 210 12.28 3.57 -16.35
C VAL A 210 10.96 2.83 -16.46
N SER A 211 11.01 1.67 -17.12
CA SER A 211 9.94 0.68 -17.11
C SER A 211 10.01 -0.22 -15.88
N ILE A 212 8.87 -0.44 -15.23
CA ILE A 212 8.72 -1.43 -14.16
C ILE A 212 7.60 -2.41 -14.57
N PRO A 213 7.89 -3.73 -14.73
CA PRO A 213 9.21 -4.37 -14.66
C PRO A 213 10.17 -3.92 -15.79
N GLY A 214 11.46 -4.26 -15.65
CA GLY A 214 12.48 -4.05 -16.68
C GLY A 214 13.68 -3.20 -16.26
N TYR A 215 13.56 -2.35 -15.23
CA TYR A 215 14.66 -1.51 -14.73
C TYR A 215 15.75 -2.25 -13.96
N VAL A 216 15.47 -3.50 -13.55
CA VAL A 216 16.41 -4.43 -12.91
C VAL A 216 16.34 -5.79 -13.57
N LYS A 217 17.47 -6.47 -13.65
CA LYS A 217 17.61 -7.85 -14.11
C LYS A 217 18.25 -8.68 -13.01
N ILE A 218 17.91 -9.97 -12.94
CA ILE A 218 18.44 -10.88 -11.90
C ILE A 218 19.98 -10.98 -11.92
N SER A 219 20.62 -10.70 -13.05
CA SER A 219 22.08 -10.67 -13.20
C SER A 219 22.72 -9.33 -12.85
N ASP A 220 21.95 -8.29 -12.51
CA ASP A 220 22.50 -6.98 -12.19
C ASP A 220 23.22 -7.01 -10.84
N PRO A 221 24.41 -6.40 -10.71
CA PRO A 221 25.16 -6.39 -9.44
C PRO A 221 24.42 -5.74 -8.26
N SER A 222 23.36 -4.96 -8.52
CA SER A 222 22.53 -4.35 -7.47
C SER A 222 21.56 -5.33 -6.82
N VAL A 223 21.21 -6.43 -7.50
CA VAL A 223 20.25 -7.45 -7.01
C VAL A 223 20.86 -8.84 -6.91
N LEU A 224 21.97 -9.10 -7.60
CA LEU A 224 22.87 -10.24 -7.37
C LEU A 224 24.04 -9.76 -6.51
N TYR A 225 23.83 -9.73 -5.20
CA TYR A 225 24.74 -9.07 -4.26
C TYR A 225 24.86 -9.87 -2.96
N SER A 226 26.09 -10.14 -2.51
CA SER A 226 26.33 -10.73 -1.20
C SER A 226 26.45 -9.65 -0.14
N ILE A 227 25.51 -9.62 0.81
CA ILE A 227 25.63 -8.77 2.00
C ILE A 227 26.56 -9.36 3.06
N TRP A 228 27.04 -10.59 2.86
CA TRP A 228 27.83 -11.33 3.84
C TRP A 228 29.33 -11.25 3.53
N ASN A 229 30.15 -11.30 4.59
CA ASN A 229 31.60 -11.17 4.64
C ASN A 229 32.43 -11.45 3.36
N PRO A 230 33.11 -10.44 2.78
CA PRO A 230 32.86 -9.00 2.89
C PRO A 230 31.85 -8.52 1.84
N SER A 231 30.93 -7.64 2.26
CA SER A 231 30.06 -6.90 1.33
C SER A 231 30.90 -6.00 0.39
N PRO A 232 30.71 -6.06 -0.94
CA PRO A 232 31.37 -5.15 -1.86
C PRO A 232 30.77 -3.73 -1.74
N ILE A 233 31.42 -2.89 -0.91
CA ILE A 233 31.10 -1.47 -0.76
C ILE A 233 31.97 -0.60 -1.70
N PRO A 234 31.43 0.49 -2.29
CA PRO A 234 30.07 1.01 -2.11
C PRO A 234 29.01 0.19 -2.86
N TYR A 235 27.83 0.04 -2.26
CA TYR A 235 26.68 -0.60 -2.90
C TYR A 235 26.14 0.30 -4.03
N LYS A 236 25.94 -0.27 -5.23
CA LYS A 236 25.30 0.41 -6.35
C LYS A 236 23.79 0.24 -6.29
N MET A 237 23.07 1.35 -6.17
CA MET A 237 21.61 1.36 -6.14
C MET A 237 21.00 0.93 -7.49
N PRO A 238 19.92 0.13 -7.50
CA PRO A 238 19.18 -0.21 -8.71
C PRO A 238 18.42 1.01 -9.26
N GLY A 239 18.24 1.09 -10.58
CA GLY A 239 17.48 2.14 -11.23
C GLY A 239 18.16 3.52 -11.33
N PRO A 240 17.44 4.55 -11.80
CA PRO A 240 17.99 5.89 -12.08
C PRO A 240 18.33 6.63 -10.78
N ALA A 241 19.01 7.78 -10.89
CA ALA A 241 19.21 8.67 -9.74
C ALA A 241 17.87 9.34 -9.33
N PRO A 242 17.70 9.77 -8.07
CA PRO A 242 16.54 10.55 -7.68
C PRO A 242 16.44 11.86 -8.46
N TYR A 243 15.24 12.12 -8.95
CA TYR A 243 14.85 13.39 -9.53
C TYR A 243 15.17 14.56 -8.59
N GLN A 244 15.77 15.60 -9.16
CA GLN A 244 16.07 16.85 -8.46
C GLN A 244 15.21 17.97 -9.05
N PRO A 245 14.50 18.78 -8.24
CA PRO A 245 13.80 19.97 -8.72
C PRO A 245 14.71 20.86 -9.58
N GLY A 246 14.16 21.42 -10.65
CA GLY A 246 14.89 22.28 -11.61
C GLY A 246 15.76 21.54 -12.62
N SER A 247 15.86 20.21 -12.55
CA SER A 247 16.63 19.39 -13.51
C SER A 247 15.93 19.16 -14.85
N SER A 248 14.64 19.52 -14.97
CA SER A 248 13.83 19.32 -16.18
C SER A 248 13.55 20.64 -16.88
N ALA A 249 13.66 20.67 -18.20
CA ALA A 249 13.17 21.78 -19.00
C ALA A 249 11.63 21.90 -18.82
N ALA A 250 11.14 23.13 -18.67
CA ALA A 250 9.71 23.41 -18.61
C ALA A 250 8.97 22.83 -19.84
N ILE A 251 7.72 22.41 -19.63
CA ILE A 251 6.86 21.90 -20.71
C ILE A 251 6.61 23.01 -21.74
N ASP A 252 6.71 22.66 -23.02
CA ASP A 252 5.94 23.33 -24.08
C ASP A 252 4.52 22.74 -24.03
N THR A 253 3.58 23.52 -23.49
CA THR A 253 2.20 23.09 -23.18
C THR A 253 1.33 22.87 -24.42
N THR A 254 1.93 22.89 -25.61
CA THR A 254 1.21 22.84 -26.89
C THR A 254 1.22 21.47 -27.57
N GLY A 255 1.88 20.46 -26.99
CA GLY A 255 2.01 19.11 -27.57
C GLY A 255 0.93 18.10 -27.18
N VAL A 256 0.66 17.14 -28.07
CA VAL A 256 -0.35 16.06 -27.93
C VAL A 256 -0.10 15.15 -26.71
N GLU A 257 1.14 14.99 -26.24
CA GLU A 257 1.44 14.24 -25.02
C GLU A 257 1.06 14.99 -23.73
N ALA A 258 1.17 16.32 -23.72
CA ALA A 258 0.70 17.13 -22.59
C ALA A 258 -0.84 17.14 -22.49
N ALA A 259 -1.54 16.99 -23.61
CA ALA A 259 -3.00 16.90 -23.65
C ALA A 259 -3.57 15.65 -22.94
N LYS A 260 -2.78 14.56 -22.83
CA LYS A 260 -3.17 13.36 -22.06
C LYS A 260 -3.19 13.58 -20.54
N PHE A 261 -2.44 14.56 -20.05
CA PHE A 261 -2.28 14.87 -18.64
C PHE A 261 -2.59 16.35 -18.40
N SER A 262 -3.84 16.72 -18.66
CA SER A 262 -4.29 18.11 -18.67
C SER A 262 -3.90 18.84 -17.38
N ALA A 263 -3.20 19.98 -17.53
CA ALA A 263 -2.38 20.61 -16.49
C ALA A 263 -3.14 21.42 -15.42
N LYS A 264 -4.46 21.24 -15.28
CA LYS A 264 -5.29 21.98 -14.31
C LYS A 264 -6.71 21.39 -14.24
N GLN A 265 -6.83 20.12 -13.86
CA GLN A 265 -8.14 19.57 -13.54
C GLN A 265 -8.20 19.26 -12.08
N ASP A 266 -9.17 19.84 -11.38
CA ASP A 266 -9.58 19.39 -10.04
C ASP A 266 -9.69 17.86 -10.01
N GLN A 267 -9.46 17.25 -8.86
CA GLN A 267 -9.61 15.81 -8.71
C GLN A 267 -11.04 15.38 -9.10
N THR A 268 -11.18 14.58 -10.16
CA THR A 268 -12.47 14.07 -10.65
C THR A 268 -12.73 12.61 -10.32
N GLU A 269 -11.70 11.83 -10.02
CA GLU A 269 -11.81 10.42 -9.66
C GLU A 269 -11.35 10.16 -8.21
N GLY A 270 -11.93 9.12 -7.62
CA GLY A 270 -11.57 8.64 -6.29
C GLY A 270 -11.86 9.58 -5.13
N LEU A 271 -12.77 10.53 -5.31
CA LEU A 271 -13.32 11.39 -4.27
C LEU A 271 -14.21 10.61 -3.30
N LEU A 272 -14.21 10.99 -2.01
CA LEU A 272 -15.12 10.36 -1.05
C LEU A 272 -16.47 11.04 -1.25
N PRO A 273 -17.56 10.28 -1.47
CA PRO A 273 -18.87 10.91 -1.52
C PRO A 273 -19.15 11.68 -0.23
N GLN A 274 -19.69 12.89 -0.34
CA GLN A 274 -19.97 13.75 0.81
C GLN A 274 -20.97 13.14 1.80
N ASN A 275 -21.81 12.22 1.31
CA ASN A 275 -22.78 11.47 2.09
C ASN A 275 -22.26 10.10 2.58
N ALA A 276 -20.96 9.83 2.44
CA ALA A 276 -20.35 8.65 3.05
C ALA A 276 -20.43 8.77 4.59
N VAL A 277 -20.98 7.74 5.24
CA VAL A 277 -21.15 7.71 6.70
C VAL A 277 -20.10 6.86 7.40
N LEU A 278 -19.39 6.02 6.64
CA LEU A 278 -18.39 5.08 7.13
C LEU A 278 -17.44 4.70 6.01
N THR A 279 -16.21 4.31 6.34
CA THR A 279 -15.25 3.73 5.38
C THR A 279 -14.59 2.47 5.92
N ASN A 280 -14.21 1.57 5.02
CA ASN A 280 -13.25 0.50 5.29
C ASN A 280 -12.24 0.46 4.13
N ALA A 281 -11.03 0.96 4.36
CA ALA A 281 -10.05 1.18 3.31
C ALA A 281 -10.66 1.97 2.14
N ASN A 282 -10.80 1.34 0.97
CA ASN A 282 -11.31 2.00 -0.23
C ASN A 282 -12.83 1.97 -0.37
N TRP A 283 -13.52 1.14 0.41
CA TRP A 283 -14.98 1.07 0.43
C TRP A 283 -15.58 2.12 1.37
N TRP A 284 -16.79 2.58 1.05
CA TRP A 284 -17.59 3.47 1.90
C TRP A 284 -19.05 3.02 1.98
N ALA A 285 -19.68 3.29 3.12
CA ALA A 285 -21.11 3.13 3.31
C ALA A 285 -21.85 4.43 2.98
N ILE A 286 -23.03 4.32 2.38
CA ILE A 286 -24.02 5.40 2.31
C ILE A 286 -25.20 4.97 3.17
N GLU A 287 -25.68 5.87 4.03
CA GLU A 287 -26.83 5.56 4.89
C GLU A 287 -28.04 5.14 4.07
N VAL A 288 -28.76 4.13 4.55
CA VAL A 288 -29.94 3.60 3.87
C VAL A 288 -31.09 4.61 3.90
N ALA A 289 -32.05 4.44 2.98
CA ALA A 289 -33.21 5.33 2.92
C ALA A 289 -33.98 5.34 4.25
N ALA A 290 -34.43 6.54 4.66
CA ALA A 290 -35.35 6.67 5.79
C ALA A 290 -36.67 5.95 5.50
N TYR A 291 -37.26 5.35 6.54
CA TYR A 291 -38.47 4.54 6.41
C TYR A 291 -39.46 4.81 7.55
N THR A 292 -40.74 4.78 7.21
CA THR A 292 -41.89 4.89 8.13
C THR A 292 -42.90 3.74 7.97
N THR A 293 -42.59 2.78 7.09
CA THR A 293 -43.46 1.63 6.74
C THR A 293 -42.69 0.32 6.87
N GLU A 294 -43.42 -0.80 7.00
CA GLU A 294 -42.84 -2.14 7.06
C GLU A 294 -42.01 -2.46 5.82
N ASP A 295 -42.58 -2.26 4.63
CA ASP A 295 -41.87 -2.47 3.36
C ASP A 295 -40.62 -1.59 3.26
N GLY A 296 -40.70 -0.33 3.70
CA GLY A 296 -39.57 0.58 3.73
C GLY A 296 -38.44 0.08 4.64
N CYS A 297 -38.79 -0.45 5.82
CA CYS A 297 -37.83 -1.03 6.77
C CYS A 297 -37.10 -2.22 6.16
N TRP A 298 -37.84 -3.16 5.55
CA TRP A 298 -37.25 -4.35 4.94
C TRP A 298 -36.41 -4.04 3.70
N ASN A 299 -36.82 -3.06 2.89
CA ASN A 299 -36.01 -2.57 1.76
C ASN A 299 -34.71 -1.93 2.24
N ALA A 300 -34.76 -1.09 3.28
CA ALA A 300 -33.57 -0.48 3.88
C ALA A 300 -32.64 -1.54 4.49
N SER A 301 -33.19 -2.54 5.17
CA SER A 301 -32.44 -3.68 5.69
C SER A 301 -31.70 -4.44 4.58
N ALA A 302 -32.40 -4.77 3.48
CA ALA A 302 -31.81 -5.47 2.34
C ALA A 302 -30.68 -4.67 1.68
N ASP A 303 -30.86 -3.36 1.49
CA ASP A 303 -29.80 -2.48 0.96
C ASP A 303 -28.60 -2.41 1.90
N CYS A 304 -28.83 -2.30 3.21
CA CYS A 304 -27.77 -2.30 4.22
C CYS A 304 -26.90 -3.57 4.10
N TRP A 305 -27.54 -4.75 4.05
CA TRP A 305 -26.84 -6.04 3.93
C TRP A 305 -26.12 -6.22 2.59
N LYS A 306 -26.65 -5.67 1.50
CA LYS A 306 -25.95 -5.61 0.21
C LYS A 306 -24.66 -4.79 0.33
N GLN A 307 -24.71 -3.65 1.00
CA GLN A 307 -23.54 -2.83 1.30
C GLN A 307 -22.54 -3.57 2.21
N THR A 308 -23.01 -4.35 3.20
CA THR A 308 -22.16 -5.20 4.04
C THR A 308 -21.37 -6.22 3.24
N GLN A 309 -22.02 -6.94 2.32
CA GLN A 309 -21.35 -7.92 1.46
C GLN A 309 -20.25 -7.25 0.63
N ALA A 310 -20.56 -6.12 -0.02
CA ALA A 310 -19.60 -5.36 -0.81
C ALA A 310 -18.39 -4.87 0.03
N CYS A 311 -18.61 -4.50 1.28
CA CYS A 311 -17.52 -4.13 2.19
C CYS A 311 -16.58 -5.30 2.45
N TYR A 312 -17.12 -6.47 2.80
CA TYR A 312 -16.30 -7.65 3.10
C TYR A 312 -15.58 -8.19 1.85
N ASP A 313 -16.22 -8.16 0.68
CA ASP A 313 -15.62 -8.60 -0.59
C ASP A 313 -14.43 -7.73 -1.01
N SER A 314 -14.43 -6.45 -0.60
CA SER A 314 -13.38 -5.48 -0.92
C SER A 314 -12.39 -5.21 0.22
N ALA A 315 -12.56 -5.88 1.37
CA ALA A 315 -11.72 -5.64 2.54
C ALA A 315 -10.27 -6.10 2.29
N PRO A 316 -9.27 -5.21 2.42
CA PRO A 316 -7.87 -5.59 2.25
C PRO A 316 -7.33 -6.37 3.45
N PRO A 317 -6.11 -6.92 3.36
CA PRO A 317 -5.43 -7.60 4.46
C PRO A 317 -5.23 -6.77 5.73
N THR A 318 -5.37 -5.44 5.68
CA THR A 318 -5.37 -4.59 6.88
C THR A 318 -6.63 -4.75 7.73
N GLY A 319 -7.66 -5.42 7.22
CA GLY A 319 -8.83 -5.83 7.97
C GLY A 319 -10.13 -5.18 7.53
N ASN A 320 -11.18 -5.44 8.31
CA ASN A 320 -12.57 -5.16 7.98
C ASN A 320 -13.32 -4.49 9.14
N ALA A 321 -12.62 -3.65 9.91
CA ALA A 321 -13.21 -2.96 11.07
C ALA A 321 -14.45 -2.14 10.68
N GLY A 322 -14.41 -1.42 9.55
CA GLY A 322 -15.57 -0.68 9.06
C GLY A 322 -16.70 -1.58 8.57
N CYS A 323 -16.39 -2.74 7.99
CA CYS A 323 -17.43 -3.69 7.61
C CYS A 323 -18.18 -4.22 8.84
N ARG A 324 -17.46 -4.52 9.94
CA ARG A 324 -18.08 -4.97 11.19
C ARG A 324 -18.96 -3.89 11.83
N THR A 325 -18.53 -2.63 11.80
CA THR A 325 -19.36 -1.51 12.28
C THR A 325 -20.62 -1.35 11.44
N TRP A 326 -20.52 -1.43 10.11
CA TRP A 326 -21.68 -1.39 9.23
C TRP A 326 -22.61 -2.59 9.41
N GLU A 327 -22.06 -3.80 9.55
CA GLU A 327 -22.83 -5.01 9.83
C GLU A 327 -23.64 -4.88 11.13
N ALA A 328 -23.07 -4.30 12.18
CA ALA A 328 -23.80 -4.04 13.43
C ALA A 328 -24.99 -3.11 13.21
N HIS A 329 -24.82 -2.06 12.41
CA HIS A 329 -25.90 -1.15 12.01
C HIS A 329 -27.01 -1.87 11.23
N CYS A 330 -26.66 -2.74 10.29
CA CYS A 330 -27.64 -3.54 9.54
C CYS A 330 -28.40 -4.51 10.45
N LYS A 331 -27.74 -5.08 11.47
CA LYS A 331 -28.41 -5.90 12.50
C LYS A 331 -29.42 -5.09 13.30
N GLU A 332 -29.08 -3.85 13.67
CA GLU A 332 -30.01 -2.97 14.38
C GLU A 332 -31.25 -2.63 13.55
N ILE A 333 -31.08 -2.28 12.27
CA ILE A 333 -32.19 -2.07 11.34
C ILE A 333 -33.07 -3.33 11.24
N GLN A 334 -32.45 -4.49 10.99
CA GLN A 334 -33.16 -5.76 10.83
C GLN A 334 -33.94 -6.15 12.08
N HIS A 335 -33.34 -6.02 13.27
CA HIS A 335 -34.02 -6.24 14.55
C HIS A 335 -35.18 -5.26 14.76
N GLY A 336 -35.01 -4.00 14.33
CA GLY A 336 -36.08 -3.00 14.32
C GLY A 336 -37.29 -3.46 13.49
N CYS A 337 -37.06 -3.92 12.26
CA CYS A 337 -38.13 -4.43 11.39
C CYS A 337 -38.83 -5.66 11.99
N GLN A 338 -38.05 -6.63 12.51
CA GLN A 338 -38.60 -7.82 13.18
C GLN A 338 -39.45 -7.48 14.41
N ALA A 339 -39.13 -6.40 15.11
CA ALA A 339 -39.86 -5.93 16.28
C ALA A 339 -41.06 -5.01 15.94
N GLY A 340 -41.40 -4.83 14.66
CA GLY A 340 -42.49 -3.94 14.21
C GLY A 340 -42.16 -2.44 14.36
N LYS A 341 -40.88 -2.08 14.50
CA LYS A 341 -40.42 -0.69 14.62
C LYS A 341 -40.07 -0.13 13.25
N PHE A 342 -41.07 0.43 12.57
CA PHE A 342 -40.95 0.87 11.19
C PHE A 342 -40.57 2.35 11.02
N ASN A 343 -40.01 2.99 12.04
CA ASN A 343 -39.49 4.36 11.94
C ASN A 343 -37.96 4.33 12.11
N GLY A 344 -37.21 4.64 11.05
CA GLY A 344 -35.74 4.58 11.05
C GLY A 344 -35.09 5.17 9.78
N PRO A 345 -33.79 4.91 9.52
CA PRO A 345 -32.91 4.00 10.25
C PRO A 345 -32.53 4.50 11.66
N PRO A 346 -32.07 3.62 12.57
CA PRO A 346 -31.41 4.03 13.80
C PRO A 346 -30.15 4.85 13.48
N GLN A 347 -29.62 5.57 14.46
CA GLN A 347 -28.38 6.32 14.27
C GLN A 347 -27.19 5.37 14.18
N LEU A 348 -26.41 5.47 13.11
CA LEU A 348 -25.15 4.74 12.98
C LEU A 348 -24.23 5.03 14.17
N ALA A 349 -23.74 3.96 14.82
CA ALA A 349 -22.76 4.08 15.88
C ALA A 349 -21.46 4.71 15.34
N LYS A 350 -20.92 5.70 16.06
CA LYS A 350 -19.61 6.26 15.72
C LYS A 350 -18.53 5.19 15.93
N MET A 351 -17.58 5.12 15.00
CA MET A 351 -16.35 4.35 15.22
C MET A 351 -15.64 4.88 16.45
N ALA A 352 -15.30 3.97 17.38
CA ALA A 352 -14.55 4.27 18.60
C ALA A 352 -13.05 4.37 18.34
#